data_AF-A0A4R3PRR2-F1
#
_entry.id   AF-A0A4R3PRR2-F1
#
_cell.length_a   1.000
_cell.length_b   1.000
_cell.length_c   1.000
_cell.angle_alpha   90.00
_cell.angle_beta   90.00
_cell.angle_gamma   90.00
#
_symmetry.space_group_name_H-M   'P 1'
#
loop_
_entity.id
_entity.type
_entity.pdbx_description
1 polymer ?
#
loop_
_entity_poly.entity_id
_entity_poly.type
_entity_poly.pdbx_seq_one_letter_code
_entity_poly.pdbx_strand_id
1 'polypeptide(L)'
;MTKANDLMSYDDAIDTAYDIFLEMAPDNLEPADVILFTAQFEDRGAAELVETGDDWVEHVGFEVDKEIYAEVRIGLVNEADDVLDDVFARMLISRDPEHKFCHMLWKRD
;
A
#
# COMPACT_ATOMS: atom_id res chain seq x y z
N MET A 1 15.68 -24.95 -11.09
CA MET A 1 15.76 -23.80 -12.02
C MET A 1 14.52 -22.98 -11.80
N THR A 2 14.55 -22.09 -10.82
CA THR A 2 13.46 -21.12 -10.62
C THR A 2 13.61 -20.13 -11.77
N LYS A 3 12.61 -20.04 -12.66
CA LYS A 3 12.57 -18.95 -13.63
C LYS A 3 12.71 -17.66 -12.81
N ALA A 4 13.55 -16.74 -13.24
CA ALA A 4 13.29 -15.35 -12.91
C ALA A 4 11.90 -15.07 -13.48
N ASN A 5 10.86 -15.16 -12.64
CA ASN A 5 9.56 -14.64 -13.03
C ASN A 5 9.82 -13.15 -13.27
N ASP A 6 9.33 -12.62 -14.39
CA ASP A 6 9.28 -11.19 -14.61
C ASP A 6 8.33 -10.64 -13.56
N LEU A 7 8.86 -10.37 -12.36
CA LEU A 7 8.13 -9.79 -11.26
C LEU A 7 7.59 -8.45 -11.75
N MET A 8 6.35 -8.15 -11.34
CA MET A 8 5.73 -6.85 -11.51
C MET A 8 6.74 -5.75 -11.11
N SER A 9 6.84 -4.70 -11.90
CA SER A 9 7.74 -3.59 -11.53
C SER A 9 7.23 -2.92 -10.25
N TYR A 10 8.09 -2.15 -9.58
CA TYR A 10 7.64 -1.42 -8.39
C TYR A 10 6.62 -0.33 -8.74
N ASP A 11 6.76 0.30 -9.91
CA ASP A 11 5.80 1.30 -10.39
C ASP A 11 4.43 0.64 -10.63
N ASP A 12 4.40 -0.52 -11.31
CA ASP A 12 3.15 -1.28 -11.50
C ASP A 12 2.54 -1.75 -10.16
N ALA A 13 3.38 -2.03 -9.15
CA ALA A 13 2.93 -2.39 -7.82
C ALA A 13 2.27 -1.20 -7.10
N ILE A 14 2.82 0.02 -7.25
CA ILE A 14 2.22 1.26 -6.73
C ILE A 14 0.88 1.52 -7.42
N ASP A 15 0.83 1.44 -8.76
CA ASP A 15 -0.40 1.64 -9.52
C ASP A 15 -1.49 0.63 -9.11
N THR A 16 -1.11 -0.64 -8.99
CA THR A 16 -2.00 -1.71 -8.52
C THR A 16 -2.48 -1.47 -7.08
N ALA A 17 -1.58 -1.03 -6.18
CA ALA A 17 -1.95 -0.69 -4.81
C ALA A 17 -2.99 0.42 -4.78
N TYR A 18 -2.75 1.46 -5.57
CA TYR A 18 -3.58 2.64 -5.62
C TYR A 18 -4.98 2.34 -6.17
N ASP A 19 -5.09 1.55 -7.24
CA ASP A 19 -6.38 1.11 -7.80
C ASP A 19 -7.19 0.30 -6.77
N ILE A 20 -6.55 -0.66 -6.10
CA ILE A 20 -7.20 -1.47 -5.06
C ILE A 20 -7.65 -0.58 -3.88
N PHE A 21 -6.79 0.34 -3.45
CA PHE A 21 -7.13 1.28 -2.38
C PHE A 21 -8.36 2.12 -2.73
N LEU A 22 -8.43 2.69 -3.93
CA LEU A 22 -9.58 3.51 -4.34
C LEU A 22 -10.88 2.71 -4.33
N GLU A 23 -10.84 1.45 -4.75
CA GLU A 23 -12.02 0.57 -4.74
C GLU A 23 -12.48 0.25 -3.31
N MET A 24 -11.53 -0.01 -2.40
CA MET A 24 -11.83 -0.52 -1.07
C MET A 24 -11.97 0.55 0.01
N ALA A 25 -11.36 1.74 -0.16
CA ALA A 25 -11.31 2.78 0.85
C ALA A 25 -12.68 3.23 1.38
N PRO A 26 -13.72 3.45 0.54
CA PRO A 26 -15.04 3.90 1.02
C PRO A 26 -15.70 2.97 2.03
N ASP A 27 -15.40 1.67 1.94
CA ASP A 27 -16.00 0.64 2.80
C ASP A 27 -15.14 0.31 4.04
N ASN A 28 -13.85 0.68 4.03
CA ASN A 28 -12.89 0.22 5.04
C ASN A 28 -12.34 1.34 5.94
N LEU A 29 -12.29 2.58 5.44
CA LEU A 29 -11.87 3.75 6.22
C LEU A 29 -13.03 4.32 7.03
N GLU A 30 -12.70 5.04 8.10
CA GLU A 30 -13.68 5.84 8.82
C GLU A 30 -14.25 6.93 7.91
N PRO A 31 -15.54 7.32 8.04
CA PRO A 31 -16.14 8.33 7.17
C PRO A 31 -15.38 9.67 7.15
N ALA A 32 -14.76 10.04 8.27
CA ALA A 32 -13.94 11.26 8.35
C ALA A 32 -12.67 11.17 7.48
N ASP A 33 -11.99 10.02 7.47
CA ASP A 33 -10.81 9.79 6.64
C ASP A 33 -11.18 9.71 5.15
N VAL A 34 -12.33 9.12 4.78
CA VAL A 34 -12.82 9.12 3.39
C VAL A 34 -13.06 10.55 2.89
N ILE A 35 -13.69 11.39 3.72
CA ILE A 35 -13.94 12.81 3.40
C ILE A 35 -12.61 13.55 3.28
N LEU A 36 -11.70 13.35 4.22
CA LEU A 36 -10.39 14.01 4.25
C LEU A 36 -9.57 13.66 3.01
N PHE A 37 -9.45 12.36 2.70
CA PHE A 37 -8.80 11.86 1.50
C PHE A 37 -9.40 12.53 0.26
N THR A 38 -10.72 12.44 0.07
CA THR A 38 -11.39 13.00 -1.12
C THR A 38 -11.15 14.51 -1.27
N ALA A 39 -11.09 15.24 -0.15
CA ALA A 39 -10.91 16.69 -0.15
C ALA A 39 -9.47 17.14 -0.41
N GLN A 40 -8.47 16.34 -0.02
CA GLN A 40 -7.06 16.76 -0.02
C GLN A 40 -6.15 15.95 -0.94
N PHE A 41 -6.63 14.85 -1.52
CA PHE A 41 -5.77 13.95 -2.28
C PHE A 41 -5.15 14.60 -3.51
N GLU A 42 -5.86 15.49 -4.21
CA GLU A 42 -5.32 16.17 -5.41
C GLU A 42 -4.03 16.96 -5.09
N ASP A 43 -3.97 17.58 -3.91
CA ASP A 43 -2.85 18.44 -3.51
C ASP A 43 -1.79 17.70 -2.69
N ARG A 44 -2.22 16.74 -1.85
CA ARG A 44 -1.37 16.13 -0.81
C ARG A 44 -1.32 14.61 -0.87
N GLY A 45 -2.04 13.99 -1.80
CA GLY A 45 -2.09 12.55 -1.95
C GLY A 45 -0.74 11.96 -2.34
N ALA A 46 -0.33 10.88 -1.68
CA ALA A 46 0.83 10.11 -2.08
C ALA A 46 0.61 8.61 -1.92
N ALA A 47 1.24 7.85 -2.82
CA ALA A 47 1.42 6.41 -2.74
C ALA A 47 2.92 6.13 -2.82
N GLU A 48 3.51 5.62 -1.74
CA GLU A 48 4.96 5.44 -1.63
C GLU A 48 5.31 3.97 -1.45
N LEU A 49 6.24 3.49 -2.27
CA LEU A 49 6.94 2.23 -2.03
C LEU A 49 7.94 2.43 -0.88
N VAL A 50 7.84 1.60 0.15
CA VAL A 50 8.74 1.63 1.31
C VAL A 50 9.44 0.29 1.48
N GLU A 51 10.47 0.25 2.33
CA GLU A 51 11.03 -1.03 2.77
C GLU A 51 9.95 -1.86 3.48
N THR A 52 9.76 -3.10 3.04
CA THR A 52 8.79 -4.01 3.63
C THR A 52 9.14 -4.30 5.09
N GLY A 53 8.21 -3.98 5.98
CA GLY A 53 8.35 -4.18 7.43
C GLY A 53 8.51 -5.64 7.82
N ASP A 54 9.26 -5.90 8.89
CA ASP A 54 9.40 -7.26 9.44
C ASP A 54 8.13 -7.73 10.18
N ASP A 55 7.23 -6.80 10.53
CA ASP A 55 5.99 -7.07 11.26
C ASP A 55 4.93 -7.78 10.40
N TRP A 56 5.06 -7.79 9.08
CA TRP A 56 4.08 -8.41 8.19
C TRP A 56 3.81 -9.88 8.47
N VAL A 57 4.79 -10.63 8.94
CA VAL A 57 4.63 -12.05 9.31
C VAL A 57 3.50 -12.26 10.33
N GLU A 58 3.29 -11.30 11.23
CA GLU A 58 2.24 -11.35 12.24
C GLU A 58 0.84 -11.10 11.65
N HIS A 59 0.77 -10.33 10.55
CA HIS A 59 -0.48 -9.97 9.88
C HIS A 59 -0.91 -11.01 8.85
N VAL A 60 0.04 -11.62 8.13
CA VAL A 60 -0.26 -12.57 7.03
C VAL A 60 -0.06 -14.03 7.39
N GLY A 61 0.64 -14.33 8.48
CA GLY A 61 0.85 -15.69 8.99
C GLY A 61 1.85 -16.53 8.20
N PHE A 62 2.69 -15.90 7.37
CA PHE A 62 3.78 -16.54 6.63
C PHE A 62 4.99 -15.62 6.50
N GLU A 63 6.18 -16.19 6.28
CA GLU A 63 7.40 -15.41 6.06
C GLU A 63 7.33 -14.62 4.74
N VAL A 64 7.56 -13.31 4.82
CA VAL A 64 7.48 -12.41 3.67
C VAL A 64 8.84 -12.27 3.02
N ASP A 65 8.96 -12.74 1.78
CA ASP A 65 10.14 -12.53 0.94
C ASP A 65 10.11 -11.10 0.37
N LYS A 66 11.03 -10.24 0.84
CA LYS A 66 11.11 -8.82 0.46
C LYS A 66 11.57 -8.59 -1.00
N GLU A 67 12.04 -9.63 -1.71
CA GLU A 67 12.31 -9.54 -3.15
C GLU A 67 11.04 -9.72 -3.97
N ILE A 68 10.07 -10.50 -3.45
CA ILE A 68 8.81 -10.84 -4.12
C ILE A 68 7.67 -9.90 -3.69
N TYR A 69 7.61 -9.54 -2.42
CA TYR A 69 6.56 -8.69 -1.87
C TYR A 69 7.02 -7.24 -1.74
N ALA A 70 6.12 -6.31 -2.06
CA ALA A 70 6.32 -4.88 -1.90
C ALA A 70 5.37 -4.32 -0.83
N GLU A 71 5.86 -3.40 0.00
CA GLU A 71 5.00 -2.58 0.87
C GLU A 71 4.76 -1.22 0.20
N VAL A 72 3.48 -0.87 0.00
CA VAL A 72 3.06 0.45 -0.46
C VAL A 72 2.25 1.12 0.65
N ARG A 73 2.53 2.39 0.92
CA ARG A 73 1.76 3.23 1.85
C ARG A 73 1.00 4.28 1.09
N ILE A 74 -0.27 4.46 1.41
CA ILE A 74 -1.14 5.45 0.77
C ILE A 74 -1.72 6.35 1.85
N GLY A 75 -1.64 7.66 1.63
CA GLY A 75 -1.98 8.67 2.62
C GLY A 75 -1.89 10.10 2.10
N LEU A 76 -1.76 11.04 3.03
CA LEU A 76 -1.49 12.45 2.74
C LEU A 76 -0.11 12.85 3.25
N VAL A 77 0.64 13.58 2.43
CA VAL A 77 1.88 14.21 2.88
C VAL A 77 1.59 15.43 3.74
N ASN A 78 2.53 15.73 4.63
CA ASN A 78 2.52 16.92 5.46
C ASN A 78 2.92 18.15 4.65
N GLU A 79 2.18 19.25 4.77
CA GLU A 79 2.45 20.49 4.01
C GLU A 79 3.78 21.17 4.37
N ALA A 80 4.36 20.84 5.53
CA ALA A 80 5.58 21.50 6.00
C ALA A 80 6.86 20.87 5.44
N ASP A 81 6.88 19.55 5.22
CA ASP A 81 8.08 18.79 4.88
C ASP A 81 7.88 17.69 3.83
N ASP A 82 6.69 17.60 3.24
CA ASP A 82 6.30 16.60 2.22
C ASP A 82 6.45 15.14 2.69
N VAL A 83 6.46 14.89 4.00
CA VAL A 83 6.54 13.53 4.57
C VAL A 83 5.15 12.90 4.63
N LEU A 84 5.02 11.66 4.18
CA LEU A 84 3.80 10.84 4.30
C LEU A 84 3.58 10.34 5.74
N ASP A 85 3.03 11.20 6.60
CA ASP A 85 2.80 10.89 8.02
C ASP A 85 1.33 10.52 8.35
N ASP A 86 0.35 11.00 7.58
CA ASP A 86 -1.05 10.59 7.68
C ASP A 86 -1.35 9.41 6.73
N VAL A 87 -1.03 8.20 7.19
CA VAL A 87 -1.16 6.97 6.40
C VAL A 87 -2.55 6.36 6.57
N PHE A 88 -3.32 6.29 5.48
CA PHE A 88 -4.64 5.65 5.44
C PHE A 88 -4.56 4.13 5.29
N ALA A 89 -3.57 3.63 4.55
CA ALA A 89 -3.38 2.20 4.36
C ALA A 89 -1.90 1.84 4.21
N ARG A 90 -1.50 0.72 4.83
CA ARG A 90 -0.31 -0.05 4.47
C ARG A 90 -0.75 -1.27 3.66
N MET A 91 -0.12 -1.51 2.53
CA MET A 91 -0.49 -2.59 1.61
C MET A 91 0.72 -3.49 1.35
N LEU A 92 0.56 -4.79 1.56
CA LEU A 92 1.54 -5.80 1.17
C LEU A 92 1.08 -6.48 -0.11
N ILE A 93 1.83 -6.32 -1.20
CA ILE A 93 1.45 -6.79 -2.54
C ILE A 93 2.48 -7.79 -3.04
N SER A 94 2.02 -8.93 -3.56
CA SER A 94 2.89 -9.85 -4.28
C SER A 94 3.19 -9.31 -5.69
N ARG A 95 4.46 -9.25 -6.04
CA ARG A 95 4.93 -8.92 -7.39
C ARG A 95 4.99 -10.15 -8.30
N ASP A 96 4.71 -11.34 -7.79
CA ASP A 96 4.68 -12.56 -8.58
C ASP A 96 3.37 -12.61 -9.40
N PRO A 97 3.43 -12.56 -10.75
CA PRO A 97 2.23 -12.59 -11.59
C PRO A 97 1.44 -13.90 -11.48
N GLU A 98 2.07 -15.00 -11.08
CA GLU A 98 1.41 -16.30 -10.90
C GLU A 98 0.73 -16.42 -9.53
N HIS A 99 1.14 -15.59 -8.56
CA HIS A 99 0.61 -15.60 -7.20
C HIS A 99 0.12 -14.21 -6.79
N LYS A 100 -1.07 -13.85 -7.26
CA LYS A 100 -1.73 -12.60 -6.88
C LYS A 100 -2.11 -12.61 -5.41
N PHE A 101 -1.59 -11.65 -4.67
CA PHE A 101 -1.85 -11.46 -3.25
C PHE A 101 -1.81 -9.97 -2.92
N CYS A 102 -2.75 -9.52 -2.09
CA CYS A 102 -2.76 -8.19 -1.49
C CYS A 102 -3.33 -8.32 -0.07
N HIS A 103 -2.65 -7.77 0.92
CA HIS A 103 -3.17 -7.60 2.28
C HIS A 103 -3.08 -6.14 2.68
N MET A 104 -4.15 -5.62 3.30
CA MET A 104 -4.27 -4.21 3.65
C MET A 104 -4.46 -4.05 5.15
N LEU A 105 -3.66 -3.17 5.74
CA LEU A 105 -3.86 -2.65 7.08
C LEU A 105 -4.38 -1.23 6.94
N TRP A 106 -5.64 -1.04 7.29
CA TRP A 106 -6.32 0.25 7.25
C TRP A 106 -6.03 1.06 8.52
N LYS A 107 -6.00 2.38 8.40
CA LYS A 107 -5.99 3.30 9.54
C LYS A 107 -7.18 2.98 10.45
N ARG A 108 -6.90 2.91 11.75
CA ARG A 108 -7.88 2.73 12.83
C ARG A 108 -7.48 3.71 13.93
N ASP A 109 -8.42 4.56 14.35
CA ASP A 109 -8.25 5.50 15.47
C ASP A 109 -8.20 4.78 16.84
#